data_AF-A0A1G2F5X9-F1
#
_entry.id   AF-A0A1G2F5X9-F1
#
_cell.length_a   1.000
_cell.length_b   1.000
_cell.length_c   1.000
_cell.angle_alpha   90.00
_cell.angle_beta   90.00
_cell.angle_gamma   90.00
#
_symmetry.space_group_name_H-M   'P 1'
#
loop_
_entity.id
_entity.type
_entity.pdbx_description
1 polymer ?
#
loop_
_entity_poly.entity_id
_entity_poly.type
_entity_poly.pdbx_seq_one_letter_code
_entity_poly.pdbx_strand_id
1 'polypeptide(L)'
;MAKEVTKKDGTKEPFDAEKIKIAIEGAAREAGLSDERKNEIVERVSAKVIHMAEVKEEITSSEIKENIISELDSLDPSVLAAWKKYDAGKIA
;
A
#
# COMPACT_ATOMS: atom_id res chain seq x y z
N MET A 1 1.16 -5.27 -17.13
CA MET A 1 1.30 -5.65 -15.72
C MET A 1 2.76 -5.76 -15.40
N ALA A 2 3.23 -4.89 -14.52
CA ALA A 2 4.55 -4.94 -13.92
C ALA A 2 4.69 -6.29 -13.22
N LYS A 3 5.67 -7.07 -13.66
CA LYS A 3 5.93 -8.40 -13.12
C LYS A 3 6.79 -8.36 -11.86
N GLU A 4 7.53 -7.27 -11.69
CA GLU A 4 8.53 -7.11 -10.65
C GLU A 4 8.43 -5.72 -10.03
N VAL A 5 8.79 -5.64 -8.75
CA VAL A 5 8.94 -4.42 -7.98
C VAL A 5 10.41 -4.18 -7.74
N THR A 6 10.92 -3.02 -8.18
CA THR A 6 12.28 -2.58 -7.87
C THR A 6 12.30 -1.93 -6.48
N LYS A 7 13.07 -2.51 -5.55
CA LYS A 7 13.29 -2.01 -4.20
C LYS A 7 14.24 -0.81 -4.19
N LYS A 8 14.30 -0.12 -3.06
CA LYS A 8 15.19 1.04 -2.85
C LYS A 8 16.68 0.71 -3.02
N ASP A 9 17.09 -0.51 -2.72
CA ASP A 9 18.47 -0.99 -2.88
C ASP A 9 18.77 -1.49 -4.31
N GLY A 10 17.80 -1.39 -5.23
CA GLY A 10 17.92 -1.86 -6.61
C GLY A 10 17.61 -3.34 -6.81
N THR A 11 17.32 -4.10 -5.75
CA THR A 11 16.87 -5.49 -5.88
C THR A 11 15.48 -5.55 -6.51
N LYS A 12 15.20 -6.60 -7.29
CA LYS A 12 13.89 -6.84 -7.89
C LYS A 12 13.24 -8.04 -7.23
N GLU A 13 11.96 -7.91 -6.89
CA GLU A 13 11.13 -9.03 -6.44
C GLU A 13 9.89 -9.15 -7.31
N PRO A 14 9.24 -10.32 -7.41
CA PRO A 14 7.95 -10.43 -8.08
C PRO A 14 6.91 -9.50 -7.46
N PHE A 15 6.10 -8.85 -8.30
CA PHE A 15 4.94 -8.10 -7.83
C PHE A 15 3.95 -9.04 -7.17
N ASP A 16 3.55 -8.69 -5.96
CA ASP A 16 2.66 -9.49 -5.14
C ASP A 16 1.55 -8.59 -4.58
N ALA A 17 0.35 -8.75 -5.15
CA ALA A 17 -0.84 -8.01 -4.75
C ALA A 17 -1.27 -8.34 -3.31
N GLU A 18 -1.00 -9.55 -2.84
CA GLU A 18 -1.35 -9.98 -1.48
C GLU A 18 -0.50 -9.25 -0.45
N LYS A 19 0.81 -9.07 -0.71
CA LYS A 19 1.69 -8.26 0.14
C LYS A 19 1.18 -6.83 0.31
N ILE A 20 0.67 -6.23 -0.76
CA ILE A 20 0.10 -4.87 -0.72
C ILE A 20 -1.13 -4.85 0.18
N LYS A 21 -2.05 -5.80 -0.01
CA LYS A 21 -3.28 -5.90 0.79
C LYS A 21 -2.97 -6.09 2.28
N ILE A 22 -2.06 -7.00 2.62
CA ILE A 22 -1.63 -7.28 4.00
C ILE A 22 -1.00 -6.03 4.64
N ALA A 23 -0.20 -5.27 3.88
CA ALA A 23 0.38 -4.04 4.40
C ALA A 23 -0.70 -3.01 4.77
N ILE A 24 -1.68 -2.80 3.88
CA ILE A 24 -2.76 -1.82 4.11
C ILE A 24 -3.66 -2.27 5.25
N GLU A 25 -3.97 -3.56 5.35
CA GLU A 25 -4.76 -4.13 6.43
C GLU A 25 -4.07 -3.94 7.79
N GLY A 26 -2.76 -4.16 7.85
CA GLY A 26 -1.96 -3.90 9.04
C GLY A 26 -2.09 -2.46 9.54
N ALA A 27 -1.98 -1.49 8.63
CA ALA A 27 -2.15 -0.07 8.97
C ALA A 27 -3.60 0.28 9.36
N ALA A 28 -4.58 -0.23 8.62
CA ALA A 28 -6.00 0.02 8.89
C ALA A 28 -6.44 -0.53 10.26
N ARG A 29 -5.86 -1.66 10.69
CA ARG A 29 -6.10 -2.23 12.03
C ARG A 29 -5.64 -1.31 13.16
N GLU A 30 -4.54 -0.58 12.97
CA GLU A 30 -4.01 0.37 13.95
C GLU A 30 -4.78 1.70 13.97
N ALA A 31 -5.61 1.98 12.96
CA ALA A 31 -6.36 3.23 12.85
C ALA A 31 -7.60 3.31 13.75
N GLY A 32 -7.98 2.24 14.44
CA GLY A 32 -9.13 2.23 15.36
C GLY A 32 -10.50 2.36 14.66
N LEU A 33 -10.57 2.02 13.37
CA LEU A 33 -11.79 2.07 12.56
C LEU A 33 -12.66 0.81 12.70
N SER A 34 -13.94 0.92 12.33
CA SER A 34 -14.84 -0.23 12.21
C SER A 34 -14.35 -1.24 11.17
N ASP A 35 -14.73 -2.51 11.31
CA ASP A 35 -14.32 -3.56 10.36
C ASP A 35 -14.78 -3.27 8.94
N GLU A 36 -16.00 -2.74 8.77
CA GLU A 36 -16.51 -2.32 7.47
C GLU A 36 -15.64 -1.23 6.83
N ARG A 37 -15.28 -0.19 7.60
CA ARG A 37 -14.45 0.91 7.07
C ARG A 37 -13.03 0.45 6.76
N LYS A 38 -12.46 -0.44 7.58
CA LYS A 38 -11.15 -1.04 7.30
C LYS A 38 -11.17 -1.82 6.00
N ASN A 39 -12.17 -2.67 5.80
CA ASN A 39 -12.31 -3.46 4.58
C ASN A 39 -12.46 -2.57 3.33
N GLU A 40 -13.30 -1.54 3.40
CA GLU A 40 -13.47 -0.57 2.31
C GLU A 40 -12.15 0.09 1.91
N ILE A 41 -11.36 0.55 2.89
CA ILE A 41 -10.07 1.21 2.65
C ILE A 41 -9.07 0.21 2.06
N VAL A 42 -8.98 -1.00 2.62
CA VAL A 42 -8.09 -2.05 2.10
C VAL A 42 -8.42 -2.37 0.65
N GLU A 43 -9.70 -2.56 0.30
CA GLU A 43 -10.13 -2.86 -1.06
C GLU A 43 -9.84 -1.71 -2.03
N ARG A 44 -10.20 -0.48 -1.67
CA ARG A 44 -9.99 0.69 -2.54
C ARG A 44 -8.51 0.95 -2.81
N VAL A 45 -7.69 0.97 -1.77
CA VAL A 45 -6.26 1.27 -1.91
C VAL A 45 -5.53 0.15 -2.64
N SER A 46 -5.81 -1.12 -2.32
CA SER A 46 -5.19 -2.25 -3.02
C SER A 46 -5.57 -2.29 -4.50
N ALA A 47 -6.85 -2.09 -4.84
CA ALA A 47 -7.31 -2.04 -6.22
C ALA A 47 -6.61 -0.93 -7.02
N LYS A 48 -6.43 0.25 -6.43
CA LYS A 48 -5.72 1.37 -7.06
C LYS A 48 -4.27 1.04 -7.38
N VAL A 49 -3.54 0.45 -6.43
CA VAL A 49 -2.13 0.08 -6.59
C VAL A 49 -1.98 -1.05 -7.60
N ILE A 50 -2.86 -2.07 -7.56
CA ILE A 50 -2.87 -3.17 -8.52
C ILE A 50 -3.13 -2.63 -9.93
N HIS A 51 -4.12 -1.74 -10.11
CA HIS A 51 -4.39 -1.14 -11.40
C HIS A 51 -3.20 -0.33 -11.94
N MET A 52 -2.50 0.40 -11.07
CA MET A 52 -1.26 1.08 -11.46
C MET A 52 -0.19 0.06 -11.93
N ALA A 53 -0.03 -1.05 -11.22
CA ALA A 53 0.89 -2.11 -11.62
C ALA A 53 0.47 -2.76 -12.95
N GLU A 54 -0.83 -2.89 -13.22
CA GLU A 54 -1.34 -3.46 -14.48
C GLU A 54 -0.93 -2.64 -15.71
N VAL A 55 -0.94 -1.30 -15.60
CA VAL A 55 -0.68 -0.39 -16.73
C VAL A 55 0.81 -0.02 -16.90
N LYS A 56 1.67 -0.41 -15.96
CA LYS A 56 3.13 -0.15 -16.02
C LYS A 56 3.91 -1.40 -16.43
N GLU A 57 5.08 -1.18 -17.04
CA GLU A 57 6.06 -2.24 -17.33
C GLU A 57 6.97 -2.52 -16.13
N GLU A 58 7.40 -1.46 -15.44
CA GLU A 58 8.21 -1.51 -14.22
C GLU A 58 7.55 -0.63 -13.15
N ILE A 59 7.64 -1.07 -11.89
CA ILE A 59 7.14 -0.34 -10.74
C ILE A 59 8.15 -0.39 -9.60
N THR A 60 8.37 0.71 -8.91
CA THR A 60 9.24 0.75 -7.74
C THR A 60 8.46 0.61 -6.44
N SER A 61 9.12 0.13 -5.38
CA SER A 61 8.51 0.10 -4.04
C SER A 61 8.15 1.50 -3.53
N SER A 62 8.89 2.52 -3.95
CA SER A 62 8.62 3.93 -3.61
C SER A 62 7.33 4.42 -4.27
N GLU A 63 7.13 4.14 -5.56
CA GLU A 63 5.90 4.51 -6.26
C GLU A 63 4.67 3.82 -5.67
N ILE A 64 4.78 2.54 -5.31
CA ILE A 64 3.70 1.82 -4.61
C ILE A 64 3.35 2.55 -3.32
N LYS A 65 4.34 2.88 -2.51
CA LYS A 65 4.17 3.55 -1.23
C LYS A 65 3.56 4.95 -1.37
N GLU A 66 4.02 5.73 -2.33
CA GLU A 66 3.48 7.06 -2.62
C GLU A 66 2.01 7.00 -3.03
N ASN A 67 1.64 6.01 -3.86
CA ASN A 67 0.23 5.81 -4.25
C ASN A 67 -0.64 5.38 -3.06
N ILE A 68 -0.14 4.49 -2.20
CA ILE A 68 -0.84 4.12 -0.97
C ILE A 68 -1.06 5.35 -0.09
N ILE A 69 -0.02 6.16 0.12
CA ILE A 69 -0.11 7.38 0.93
C ILE A 69 -1.13 8.36 0.33
N SER A 70 -1.07 8.60 -0.99
CA SER A 70 -1.98 9.51 -1.66
C SER A 70 -3.43 9.05 -1.59
N GLU A 71 -3.70 7.76 -1.73
CA GLU A 71 -5.06 7.21 -1.67
C GLU A 71 -5.58 7.22 -0.23
N LEU A 72 -4.74 6.88 0.76
CA LEU A 72 -5.10 6.98 2.17
C LEU A 72 -5.38 8.42 2.61
N ASP A 73 -4.59 9.40 2.16
CA ASP A 73 -4.82 10.82 2.45
C ASP A 73 -6.16 11.31 1.90
N SER A 74 -6.52 10.84 0.69
CA SER A 74 -7.79 11.14 0.04
C SER A 74 -9.00 10.51 0.74
N LEU A 75 -8.84 9.29 1.26
CA LEU A 75 -9.93 8.54 1.90
C LEU A 75 -10.14 8.93 3.37
N ASP A 76 -9.06 8.96 4.15
CA ASP A 76 -9.08 9.24 5.58
C ASP A 76 -7.67 9.54 6.13
N PRO A 77 -7.37 10.81 6.47
CA PRO A 77 -6.08 11.20 7.04
C PRO A 77 -5.71 10.47 8.35
N SER A 78 -6.68 9.95 9.11
CA SER A 78 -6.41 9.17 10.32
C SER A 78 -5.73 7.84 10.00
N VAL A 79 -6.08 7.22 8.87
CA VAL A 79 -5.46 5.97 8.40
C VAL A 79 -4.10 6.24 7.82
N LEU A 80 -3.89 7.39 7.16
CA LEU A 80 -2.55 7.79 6.75
C LEU A 80 -1.60 7.92 7.96
N ALA A 81 -2.09 8.47 9.08
CA ALA A 81 -1.30 8.57 10.30
C ALA A 81 -0.95 7.18 10.87
N ALA A 82 -1.89 6.22 10.85
CA ALA A 82 -1.64 4.84 11.24
C ALA A 82 -0.64 4.14 10.29
N TRP A 83 -0.80 4.32 8.97
CA TRP A 83 0.11 3.82 7.96
C TRP A 83 1.54 4.31 8.17
N LYS A 84 1.73 5.61 8.40
CA LYS A 84 3.06 6.19 8.66
C LYS A 84 3.74 5.55 9.88
N LYS A 85 2.98 5.21 10.92
CA LYS A 85 3.51 4.51 12.11
C LYS A 85 3.87 3.06 11.80
N TYR A 86 2.97 2.35 11.12
CA TYR A 86 3.17 0.96 10.70
C TYR A 86 4.40 0.81 9.78
N ASP A 87 4.51 1.68 8.78
CA ASP A 87 5.60 1.70 7.82
C ASP A 87 6.94 2.08 8.45
N ALA A 88 6.95 3.07 9.37
CA ALA A 88 8.15 3.41 10.13
C ALA A 88 8.67 2.23 10.99
N GLY A 89 7.78 1.35 11.47
CA GLY A 89 8.14 0.13 12.20
C GLY A 89 8.66 -1.02 11.33
N LYS A 90 8.52 -0.94 10.00
CA LYS A 90 9.00 -1.96 9.04
C LYS A 90 10.26 -1.55 8.27
N ILE A 91 10.78 -0.36 8.52
CA ILE A 91 12.10 0.09 8.04
C ILE A 91 13.10 -0.10 9.20
N ALA A 92 13.46 -1.35 9.46
CA ALA A 92 14.64 -1.74 10.23
C ALA A 92 15.24 -3.00 9.59
#